data_AF-A0A6I4J557-F1
#
_entry.id   AF-A0A6I4J557-F1
#
_cell.length_a   1.000
_cell.length_b   1.000
_cell.length_c   1.000
_cell.angle_alpha   90.00
_cell.angle_beta   90.00
_cell.angle_gamma   90.00
#
_symmetry.space_group_name_H-M   'P 1'
#
loop_
_entity.id
_entity.type
_entity.pdbx_description
1 polymer ?
#
loop_
_entity_poly.entity_id
_entity_poly.type
_entity_poly.pdbx_seq_one_letter_code
_entity_poly.pdbx_strand_id
1 'polypeptide(L)' 'MKSLERLGNRFTSAGERVAVESNVRYYARRAAYEANAAAKAVTPEAAMRRRALADMFARKAQELCA' A
#
# COMPACT_ATOMS: atom_id res chain seq x y z
N MET A 1 12.85 -33.34 -31.53
CA MET A 1 11.53 -32.67 -31.45
C MET A 1 11.39 -32.10 -30.04
N LYS A 2 11.07 -30.82 -29.92
CA LYS A 2 10.70 -30.17 -28.66
C LYS A 2 9.36 -30.76 -28.20
N SER A 3 9.24 -31.15 -26.93
CA SER A 3 7.93 -31.13 -26.27
C SER A 3 8.09 -30.58 -24.86
N LEU A 4 7.18 -29.66 -24.57
CA LEU A 4 7.21 -28.65 -23.54
C LEU A 4 5.93 -28.86 -22.75
N GLU A 5 6.01 -29.70 -21.72
CA GLU A 5 4.95 -29.86 -20.73
C GLU A 5 5.61 -29.58 -19.38
N ARG A 6 5.71 -28.30 -18.97
CA ARG A 6 4.64 -27.38 -18.56
C ARG A 6 3.73 -28.04 -17.52
N LEU A 7 3.66 -27.36 -16.37
CA LEU A 7 2.83 -27.61 -15.19
C LEU A 7 3.46 -28.50 -14.10
N GLY A 8 4.66 -28.10 -13.69
CA GLY A 8 5.10 -28.31 -12.32
C GLY A 8 4.27 -27.46 -11.35
N ASN A 9 3.20 -28.07 -10.84
CA ASN A 9 2.88 -28.21 -9.42
C ASN A 9 2.73 -26.96 -8.51
N ARG A 10 1.58 -26.96 -7.80
CA ARG A 10 1.48 -26.88 -6.33
C ARG A 10 1.28 -25.53 -5.61
N PHE A 11 0.44 -24.60 -6.08
CA PHE A 11 -0.17 -23.62 -5.16
C PHE A 11 -1.59 -23.23 -5.57
N THR A 12 -2.51 -24.19 -5.59
CA THR A 12 -3.94 -23.90 -5.45
C THR A 12 -4.47 -24.68 -4.25
N SER A 13 -3.89 -24.41 -3.08
CA SER A 13 -4.51 -24.84 -1.83
C SER A 13 -5.77 -24.00 -1.60
N ALA A 14 -6.91 -24.66 -1.77
CA ALA A 14 -8.21 -24.39 -1.16
C ALA A 14 -8.28 -23.17 -0.21
N GLY A 15 -9.15 -22.22 -0.55
CA GLY A 15 -9.62 -21.19 0.39
C GLY A 15 -8.74 -19.95 0.45
N GLU A 16 -8.46 -19.32 -0.69
CA GLU A 16 -7.76 -18.03 -0.79
C GLU A 16 -8.59 -16.92 -0.11
N ARG A 17 -8.53 -16.87 1.23
CA ARG A 17 -8.83 -15.67 1.99
C ARG A 17 -7.81 -14.65 1.48
N VAL A 18 -8.23 -13.80 0.54
CA VAL A 18 -7.47 -12.61 0.16
C VAL A 18 -7.09 -11.93 1.48
N ALA A 19 -5.81 -11.99 1.85
CA ALA A 19 -5.34 -11.48 3.12
C ALA A 19 -5.56 -9.96 3.10
N VAL A 20 -6.67 -9.52 3.70
CA VAL A 20 -7.02 -8.11 3.79
C VAL A 20 -5.87 -7.42 4.52
N GLU A 21 -5.31 -6.39 3.88
CA GLU A 21 -4.22 -5.61 4.45
C GLU A 21 -4.63 -5.09 5.84
N SER A 22 -3.74 -5.20 6.83
CA SER A 22 -4.01 -4.66 8.15
C SER A 22 -4.14 -3.14 8.09
N ASN A 23 -5.01 -2.57 8.93
CA ASN A 23 -5.23 -1.12 8.99
C ASN A 23 -3.93 -0.33 9.16
N VAL A 24 -3.01 -0.84 9.99
CA VAL A 24 -1.67 -0.27 10.18
C VAL A 24 -0.91 -0.16 8.86
N ARG A 25 -0.81 -1.26 8.10
CA ARG A 25 -0.10 -1.29 6.81
C ARG A 25 -0.76 -0.37 5.78
N TYR A 26 -2.09 -0.37 5.77
CA TYR A 26 -2.87 0.53 4.92
C TYR A 26 -2.54 2.00 5.19
N TYR A 27 -2.61 2.45 6.45
CA TYR A 27 -2.35 3.84 6.81
C TYR A 27 -0.90 4.25 6.58
N ALA A 28 0.07 3.38 6.90
CA ALA A 28 1.48 3.63 6.62
C ALA A 28 1.74 3.80 5.11
N ARG A 29 1.16 2.92 4.29
CA ARG A 29 1.28 2.99 2.82
C ARG A 29 0.61 4.26 2.28
N ARG A 30 -0.57 4.64 2.78
CA ARG A 30 -1.26 5.88 2.37
C ARG A 30 -0.48 7.13 2.78
N ALA A 31 0.14 7.16 3.95
CA ALA A 31 1.02 8.26 4.36
C ALA A 31 2.17 8.46 3.36
N ALA A 32 2.84 7.36 2.96
CA ALA A 32 3.91 7.41 1.97
C ALA A 32 3.42 7.87 0.58
N TYR A 33 2.23 7.46 0.15
CA TYR A 33 1.67 7.91 -1.12
C TYR A 33 1.34 9.40 -1.11
N GLU A 34 0.73 9.93 -0.05
CA GLU A 34 0.42 11.36 0.01
C GLU A 34 1.69 12.20 0.15
N ALA A 35 2.71 11.74 0.88
CA ALA A 35 4.00 12.42 0.95
C ALA A 35 4.68 12.51 -0.44
N ASN A 36 4.67 11.41 -1.20
CA ASN A 36 5.19 11.39 -2.57
C ASN A 36 4.36 12.28 -3.51
N ALA A 37 3.03 12.28 -3.37
CA ALA A 37 2.15 13.12 -4.16
C ALA A 37 2.33 14.61 -3.82
N ALA A 38 2.65 14.95 -2.57
CA ALA A 38 3.02 16.30 -2.17
C ALA A 38 4.32 16.77 -2.82
N ALA A 39 5.32 15.89 -2.90
CA ALA A 39 6.61 16.19 -3.56
C ALA A 39 6.45 16.44 -5.07
N LYS A 40 5.43 15.82 -5.69
CA LYS A 40 5.11 15.96 -7.12
C LYS A 40 4.04 17.02 -7.42
N ALA A 41 3.50 17.69 -6.40
CA ALA A 41 2.40 18.61 -6.58
C ALA A 41 2.87 19.88 -7.32
N VAL A 42 2.10 20.28 -8.34
CA VAL A 42 2.41 21.45 -9.17
C VAL A 42 2.17 22.76 -8.43
N THR A 43 1.17 22.80 -7.53
CA THR A 43 0.86 24.01 -6.75
C THR A 43 1.26 23.84 -5.28
N PRO A 44 1.69 24.93 -4.61
CA PRO A 44 2.06 24.87 -3.20
C PRO A 44 0.89 24.49 -2.29
N GLU A 45 -0.33 24.92 -2.59
CA GLU A 45 -1.52 24.58 -1.79
C GLU A 45 -1.83 23.08 -1.90
N ALA A 46 -1.68 22.50 -3.09
CA ALA A 46 -1.83 21.06 -3.28
C ALA A 46 -0.75 20.28 -2.52
N ALA A 47 0.51 20.78 -2.52
CA ALA A 47 1.58 20.19 -1.73
C ALA A 47 1.25 20.23 -0.22
N MET A 48 0.80 21.38 0.29
CA MET A 48 0.43 21.52 1.70
C MET A 48 -0.71 20.61 2.12
N ARG A 49 -1.80 20.55 1.35
CA ARG A 49 -2.94 19.67 1.65
C ARG A 49 -2.51 18.21 1.70
N ARG A 50 -1.65 17.78 0.77
CA ARG A 50 -1.14 16.41 0.72
C ARG A 50 -0.18 16.09 1.85
N ARG A 51 0.67 17.04 2.27
CA ARG A 51 1.50 16.90 3.48
C ARG A 51 0.63 16.71 4.72
N ALA A 52 -0.40 17.53 4.89
CA ALA A 52 -1.33 17.40 6.02
C ALA A 52 -2.03 16.02 6.03
N LEU A 53 -2.42 15.49 4.87
CA LEU A 53 -2.97 14.13 4.77
C LEU A 53 -1.94 13.05 5.11
N ALA A 54 -0.70 13.19 4.65
CA ALA A 54 0.38 12.27 4.96
C ALA A 54 0.61 12.20 6.48
N ASP A 55 0.67 13.34 7.15
CA ASP A 55 0.84 13.44 8.60
C ASP A 55 -0.34 12.81 9.36
N MET A 56 -1.58 13.06 8.91
CA MET A 56 -2.77 12.46 9.50
C MET A 56 -2.74 10.92 9.41
N PHE A 57 -2.39 10.37 8.25
CA PHE A 57 -2.30 8.93 8.07
C PHE A 57 -1.14 8.32 8.87
N ALA A 58 0.00 9.00 8.96
CA ALA A 58 1.13 8.56 9.77
C ALA A 58 0.76 8.49 11.26
N ARG A 59 0.06 9.50 11.78
CA ARG A 59 -0.46 9.50 13.16
C ARG A 59 -1.43 8.34 13.40
N LYS A 60 -2.37 8.10 12.47
CA LYS A 60 -3.30 6.97 12.56
C LYS A 60 -2.59 5.62 12.56
N ALA A 61 -1.53 5.46 11.76
CA ALA A 61 -0.73 4.24 11.78
C ALA A 61 -0.03 4.04 13.14
N GLN A 62 0.50 5.12 13.73
CA GLN A 62 1.13 5.08 15.06
C GLN A 62 0.13 4.72 16.16
N GLU A 63 -1.05 5.35 16.16
CA GLU A 63 -2.15 5.07 17.10
C GLU A 63 -2.60 3.60 17.06
N LEU A 64 -2.55 2.96 15.89
CA LEU A 64 -2.95 1.56 15.71
C LEU A 64 -1.81 0.56 15.98
N CYS A 65 -0.58 1.04 16.11
CA CYS A 65 0.59 0.23 16.44
C CYS A 65 0.88 0.20 17.95
N ALA A 66 0.41 1.21 18.70
CA ALA A 66 0.57 1.32 20.15
C ALA A 66 -0.38 0.38 20.90
#